data_AF-A0A940QCM3-F1
#
_entry.id   AF-A0A940QCM3-F1
#
_cell.length_a   1.000
_cell.length_b   1.000
_cell.length_c   1.000
_cell.angle_alpha   90.00
_cell.angle_beta   90.00
_cell.angle_gamma   90.00
#
_symmetry.space_group_name_H-M   'P 1'
#
loop_
_entity.id
_entity.type
_entity.pdbx_description
1 polymer ?
#
loop_
_entity_poly.entity_id
_entity_poly.type
_entity_poly.pdbx_seq_one_letter_code
_entity_poly.pdbx_strand_id
1 'polypeptide(L)' 'MPVIIPDCTSCKHLTDKNKNGEFCCIAFPEGIPSDYFWGNIKVKSIPECANNIKFEEIKD' A
#
# COMPACT_ATOMS: atom_id res chain seq x y z
N MET A 1 -18.02 0.17 -14.01
CA MET A 1 -17.03 -0.64 -13.25
C MET A 1 -16.38 0.30 -12.25
N PRO A 2 -16.52 0.10 -10.93
CA PRO A 2 -15.82 0.93 -9.95
C PRO A 2 -14.32 0.67 -10.06
N VAL A 3 -13.55 1.70 -10.38
CA VAL A 3 -12.09 1.65 -10.33
C VAL A 3 -11.73 1.65 -8.84
N ILE A 4 -11.39 0.48 -8.30
CA ILE A 4 -10.91 0.36 -6.93
C ILE A 4 -9.48 0.91 -6.95
N ILE A 5 -9.30 2.14 -6.47
CA ILE A 5 -7.97 2.74 -6.34
C ILE A 5 -7.42 2.28 -5.00
N PRO A 6 -6.33 1.50 -4.97
CA PRO A 6 -5.68 1.10 -3.74
C PRO A 6 -5.26 2.35 -2.98
N ASP A 7 -5.64 2.48 -1.71
CA ASP A 7 -5.17 3.58 -0.87
C ASP A 7 -3.62 3.59 -0.82
N CYS A 8 -2.96 2.43 -0.93
CA CYS A 8 -1.51 2.30 -1.08
C CYS A 8 -0.92 3.19 -2.19
N THR A 9 -1.63 3.39 -3.32
CA THR A 9 -1.14 4.27 -4.40
C THR A 9 -1.07 5.74 -4.00
N SER A 10 -1.83 6.14 -2.98
CA SER A 10 -1.79 7.46 -2.36
C SER A 10 -0.86 7.51 -1.14
N CYS A 11 -0.09 6.45 -0.86
CA CYS A 11 0.87 6.42 0.24
C CYS A 11 2.22 6.96 -0.20
N LYS A 12 2.80 7.86 0.60
CA LYS A 12 4.14 8.43 0.36
C LYS A 12 5.27 7.40 0.47
N HIS A 13 5.02 6.31 1.19
CA HIS A 13 5.95 5.21 1.38
C HIS A 13 5.84 4.12 0.30
N LEU A 14 5.01 4.32 -0.73
CA LEU A 14 4.96 3.41 -1.88
C LEU A 14 6.28 3.52 -2.66
N THR A 15 6.90 2.39 -2.95
CA THR A 15 8.09 2.30 -3.79
C THR A 15 7.75 1.74 -5.16
N ASP A 16 8.76 1.63 -6.01
CA ASP A 16 8.66 0.96 -7.30
C ASP A 16 8.28 -0.52 -7.19
N LYS A 17 7.88 -1.13 -8.31
CA LYS A 17 7.45 -2.53 -8.35
C LYS A 17 8.64 -3.48 -8.20
N ASN A 18 8.45 -4.62 -7.52
CA ASN A 18 9.47 -5.67 -7.50
C ASN A 18 9.62 -6.32 -8.89
N LYS A 19 10.58 -7.25 -9.01
CA LYS A 19 10.82 -8.03 -10.25
C LYS A 19 9.62 -8.88 -10.70
N ASN A 20 8.68 -9.19 -9.82
CA ASN A 20 7.42 -9.88 -10.12
C ASN A 20 6.29 -8.91 -10.56
N GLY A 21 6.54 -7.59 -10.56
CA GLY A 21 5.56 -6.57 -10.94
C GLY A 21 4.61 -6.18 -9.81
N GLU A 22 4.90 -6.57 -8.58
CA GLU A 22 4.11 -6.24 -7.40
C GLU A 22 4.54 -4.90 -6.81
N PHE A 23 3.57 -4.06 -6.44
CA PHE A 23 3.86 -2.78 -5.80
C PHE A 23 4.52 -3.04 -4.44
N CYS A 24 5.66 -2.41 -4.19
CA CYS A 24 6.34 -2.50 -2.90
C CYS A 24 6.13 -1.21 -2.12
N CYS A 25 6.31 -1.29 -0.80
CA CYS A 25 6.37 -0.13 0.06
C CYS A 25 7.39 -0.38 1.18
N ILE A 26 7.73 0.65 1.94
CA ILE A 26 8.66 0.51 3.08
C ILE A 26 8.14 -0.52 4.11
N ALA A 27 6.81 -0.63 4.24
CA ALA A 27 6.17 -1.62 5.10
C ALA A 27 6.33 -3.06 4.59
N PHE A 28 6.27 -3.23 3.26
CA PHE A 28 6.30 -4.51 2.55
C PHE A 28 7.39 -4.45 1.46
N PRO A 29 8.67 -4.62 1.82
CA PRO A 29 9.77 -4.55 0.87
C PRO A 29 9.78 -5.72 -0.13
N GLU A 30 9.14 -6.83 0.21
CA GLU A 30 9.02 -8.01 -0.66
C GLU A 30 7.87 -7.88 -1.68
N GLY A 31 6.90 -7.01 -1.41
CA GLY A 31 5.69 -6.82 -2.21
C GLY A 31 4.46 -6.65 -1.31
N ILE A 32 3.61 -5.66 -1.63
CA ILE A 32 2.34 -5.46 -0.93
C ILE A 32 1.42 -6.62 -1.32
N PRO A 33 0.96 -7.44 -0.35
CA PRO A 33 0.04 -8.52 -0.64
C PRO A 33 -1.26 -7.98 -1.24
N SER A 34 -1.83 -8.72 -2.19
CA SER A 34 -3.06 -8.30 -2.88
C SER A 34 -4.23 -8.05 -1.94
N ASP A 35 -4.24 -8.64 -0.74
CA ASP A 35 -5.24 -8.36 0.29
C ASP A 35 -5.18 -6.92 0.84
N TYR A 36 -3.98 -6.32 0.87
CA TYR A 36 -3.79 -4.92 1.25
C TYR A 36 -3.97 -3.96 0.07
N PHE A 37 -3.67 -4.41 -1.15
CA PHE A 37 -3.72 -3.56 -2.35
C PHE A 37 -5.10 -3.58 -3.03
N TRP A 38 -5.70 -4.75 -3.18
CA TRP A 38 -7.00 -4.98 -3.82
C TRP A 38 -8.09 -5.44 -2.84
N GLY A 39 -7.70 -5.90 -1.64
CA GLY A 39 -8.65 -6.40 -0.66
C GLY A 39 -9.39 -5.30 0.09
N ASN A 40 -10.23 -5.72 1.04
CA ASN A 40 -11.07 -4.82 1.84
C ASN A 40 -10.31 -4.21 3.04
N ILE A 41 -8.99 -4.40 3.10
CA ILE A 41 -8.17 -3.85 4.18
C ILE A 41 -8.01 -2.36 3.94
N LYS A 42 -8.72 -1.56 4.75
CA LYS A 42 -8.57 -0.11 4.75
C LYS A 42 -7.24 0.25 5.39
N VAL A 43 -6.18 0.36 4.60
CA VAL A 43 -4.86 0.82 5.07
C VAL A 43 -4.90 2.21 5.71
N LYS A 44 -5.88 3.05 5.36
CA LYS A 44 -6.18 4.31 6.09
C LYS A 44 -6.76 4.13 7.48
N SER A 45 -7.42 3.00 7.73
CA SER A 45 -8.12 2.73 8.99
C SER A 45 -7.28 1.91 9.98
N ILE A 46 -6.19 1.31 9.51
CA ILE A 46 -5.21 0.64 10.39
C ILE A 46 -4.21 1.68 10.90
N PRO A 47 -3.85 1.63 12.20
CA PRO A 47 -2.90 2.58 12.78
C PRO A 47 -1.47 2.40 12.25
N GLU A 48 -1.15 1.20 11.75
CA GLU A 48 0.15 0.82 11.20
C GLU A 48 -0.02 -0.32 10.16
N CYS A 49 0.74 -0.25 9.07
CA CYS A 49 0.98 -1.34 8.13
C CYS A 49 2.05 -2.30 8.70
N ALA A 50 2.52 -3.26 7.90
CA ALA A 50 3.67 -4.08 8.28
C ALA A 50 4.90 -3.22 8.64
N ASN A 51 5.79 -3.76 9.48
CA ASN A 51 6.99 -3.07 9.97
C ASN A 51 6.72 -1.75 10.73
N ASN A 52 5.58 -1.59 11.41
CA ASN A 52 5.26 -0.38 12.19
C ASN A 52 5.21 0.91 11.34
N ILE A 53 5.09 0.78 10.01
CA ILE A 53 5.02 1.93 9.10
C ILE A 53 3.58 2.40 9.02
N LYS A 54 3.32 3.67 9.32
CA LYS A 54 1.98 4.23 9.20
C LYS A 54 1.64 4.58 7.76
N PHE A 55 0.37 4.49 7.40
CA PHE A 55 -0.11 5.03 6.15
C PHE A 55 0.02 6.55 6.19
N GLU A 56 0.91 7.09 5.36
CA GLU A 56 1.08 8.53 5.19
C GLU A 56 0.55 8.90 3.80
N GLU A 57 -0.62 9.54 3.77
CA GLU A 57 -1.18 10.08 2.53
C GLU A 57 -0.23 11.11 1.93
N ILE A 58 -0.02 11.02 0.62
CA ILE A 58 0.63 12.08 -0.16
C ILE A 58 -0.31 13.28 -0.12
N LYS A 59 -0.08 14.18 0.84
CA LYS A 59 -0.66 15.52 0.81
C LYS A 59 0.10 16.30 -0.25
N ASP A 60 -0.62 16.68 -1.30
CA ASP A 60 -0.23 17.73 -2.25
C ASP A 60 0.00 19.05 -1.50
#